data_AF-A0A2M6ZQP7-F1
#
_entry.id   AF-A0A2M6ZQP7-F1
#
_cell.length_a   1.000
_cell.length_b   1.000
_cell.length_c   1.000
_cell.angle_alpha   90.00
_cell.angle_beta   90.00
_cell.angle_gamma   90.00
#
_symmetry.space_group_name_H-M   'P 1'
#
loop_
_entity.id
_entity.type
_entity.pdbx_description
1 polymer ?
#
loop_
_entity_poly.entity_id
_entity_poly.type
_entity_poly.pdbx_seq_one_letter_code
_entity_poly.pdbx_strand_id
1 'polypeptide(L)'
;YSGIGGQADFMRGAVLSQQGKTILAIQSTANNGEISRIVPFLNEGAGTTLIRGDIHYVVTEFGIAYLHGKNIRERAMSLIAIAHPKFQPQLIQEAKKNNLIYKDQAFIPGKKGEYPVHLETYRTTKEGMTIFLRPVKINDEPLLKDLFYSLSDQSMYRRFLSVRKDMPHERLQNFVIVDYTKHTTILAVKKDSEKEIVIGIGEYNIEESSRTGNIAFAVRDDFQSKGVGTELLSYLILLAKKEGLLGFTAEVLVDNTPMLHLFEKMSFDTQKRTIEGVCELKLAFRSPVE
;
A
#
# COMPACT_ATOMS: atom_id res chain seq x y z
N TYR A 1 -27.04 -29.05 12.06
CA TYR A 1 -25.71 -29.65 11.81
C TYR A 1 -25.59 -29.93 10.32
N SER A 2 -24.91 -29.06 9.59
CA SER A 2 -24.52 -29.32 8.20
C SER A 2 -23.32 -30.27 8.25
N GLY A 3 -23.38 -31.41 7.54
CA GLY A 3 -22.21 -32.28 7.38
C GLY A 3 -21.05 -31.54 6.71
N ILE A 4 -19.84 -32.09 6.86
CA ILE A 4 -18.59 -31.52 6.30
C ILE A 4 -18.67 -31.35 4.77
N GLY A 5 -19.56 -32.08 4.10
CA GLY A 5 -19.79 -32.00 2.66
C GLY A 5 -18.50 -32.28 1.86
N GLY A 6 -18.56 -32.11 0.54
CA GLY A 6 -17.38 -32.17 -0.33
C GLY A 6 -16.55 -30.88 -0.32
N GLN A 7 -16.71 -30.00 0.69
CA GLN A 7 -16.07 -28.67 0.69
C GLN A 7 -14.54 -28.77 0.72
N ALA A 8 -14.00 -29.63 1.58
CA ALA A 8 -12.56 -29.84 1.67
C ALA A 8 -11.99 -30.39 0.36
N ASP A 9 -12.67 -31.38 -0.23
CA ASP A 9 -12.28 -31.99 -1.51
C ASP A 9 -12.35 -30.99 -2.67
N PHE A 10 -13.39 -30.16 -2.72
CA PHE A 10 -13.54 -29.10 -3.72
C PHE A 10 -12.41 -28.09 -3.64
N MET A 11 -12.09 -27.61 -2.43
CA MET A 11 -11.02 -26.64 -2.23
C MET A 11 -9.66 -27.24 -2.60
N ARG A 12 -9.38 -28.48 -2.17
CA ARG A 12 -8.13 -29.17 -2.51
C ARG A 12 -8.02 -29.41 -4.03
N GLY A 13 -9.09 -29.87 -4.67
CA GLY A 13 -9.15 -30.09 -6.10
C GLY A 13 -8.92 -28.80 -6.89
N ALA A 14 -9.47 -27.67 -6.42
CA ALA A 14 -9.22 -26.36 -7.01
C ALA A 14 -7.76 -25.93 -6.88
N VAL A 15 -7.09 -26.15 -5.73
CA VAL A 15 -5.65 -25.85 -5.57
C VAL A 15 -4.79 -26.67 -6.53
N LEU A 16 -5.14 -27.94 -6.77
CA LEU A 16 -4.40 -28.85 -7.65
C LEU A 16 -4.68 -28.62 -9.14
N SER A 17 -5.75 -27.91 -9.47
CA SER A 17 -6.14 -27.64 -10.85
C SER A 17 -5.26 -26.56 -11.47
N GLN A 18 -4.95 -26.70 -12.76
CA GLN A 18 -4.20 -25.68 -13.50
C GLN A 18 -4.98 -24.36 -13.48
N GLN A 19 -4.34 -23.29 -12.99
CA GLN A 19 -4.95 -21.97 -12.78
C GLN A 19 -6.14 -21.95 -11.82
N GLY A 20 -6.37 -23.02 -11.05
CA GLY A 20 -7.45 -23.11 -10.09
C GLY A 20 -7.25 -22.16 -8.91
N LYS A 21 -8.35 -21.62 -8.39
CA LYS A 21 -8.35 -20.61 -7.33
C LYS A 21 -9.35 -20.98 -6.25
N THR A 22 -8.92 -20.88 -5.01
CA THR A 22 -9.81 -21.09 -3.85
C THR A 22 -10.19 -19.76 -3.23
N ILE A 23 -11.49 -19.48 -3.23
CA ILE A 23 -12.06 -18.23 -2.73
C ILE A 23 -13.05 -18.55 -1.61
N LEU A 24 -12.72 -18.13 -0.39
CA LEU A 24 -13.60 -18.22 0.76
C LEU A 24 -14.30 -16.86 0.96
N ALA A 25 -15.57 -16.77 0.58
CA ALA A 25 -16.40 -15.59 0.82
C ALA A 25 -17.15 -15.74 2.15
N ILE A 26 -16.96 -14.77 3.05
CA ILE A 26 -17.63 -14.73 4.36
C ILE A 26 -18.09 -13.30 4.65
N GLN A 27 -19.17 -13.15 5.40
CA GLN A 27 -19.41 -11.87 6.08
C GLN A 27 -18.32 -11.67 7.13
N SER A 28 -17.85 -10.45 7.32
CA SER A 28 -16.82 -10.18 8.33
C SER A 28 -17.36 -10.33 9.76
N THR A 29 -18.68 -10.28 9.95
CA THR A 29 -19.32 -10.33 11.27
C THR A 29 -20.42 -11.40 11.35
N ALA A 30 -20.79 -11.75 12.58
CA ALA A 30 -21.93 -12.62 12.92
C ALA A 30 -22.77 -11.97 14.02
N ASN A 31 -23.91 -12.60 14.35
CA ASN A 31 -24.89 -12.12 15.32
C ASN A 31 -25.26 -10.64 15.09
N ASN A 32 -25.75 -10.31 13.88
CA ASN A 32 -26.14 -8.95 13.50
C ASN A 32 -25.03 -7.89 13.70
N GLY A 33 -23.76 -8.25 13.54
CA GLY A 33 -22.63 -7.32 13.64
C GLY A 33 -22.01 -7.21 15.03
N GLU A 34 -22.45 -8.03 15.98
CA GLU A 34 -21.95 -8.01 17.36
C GLU A 34 -20.62 -8.72 17.53
N ILE A 35 -20.31 -9.72 16.71
CA ILE A 35 -19.08 -10.51 16.80
C ILE A 35 -18.32 -10.55 15.47
N SER A 36 -16.99 -10.55 15.53
CA SER A 36 -16.13 -10.76 14.36
C SER A 36 -16.11 -12.25 13.97
N ARG A 37 -16.14 -12.56 12.66
CA ARG A 37 -15.86 -13.91 12.15
C ARG A 37 -14.37 -14.16 11.95
N ILE A 38 -13.58 -13.10 11.84
CA ILE A 38 -12.12 -13.17 11.82
C ILE A 38 -11.67 -13.15 13.28
N VAL A 39 -11.07 -14.24 13.74
CA VAL A 39 -10.62 -14.42 15.12
C VAL A 39 -9.20 -15.00 15.13
N PRO A 40 -8.37 -14.68 16.14
CA PRO A 40 -7.03 -15.24 16.25
C PRO A 40 -7.04 -16.75 16.54
N PHE A 41 -8.03 -17.22 17.30
CA PHE A 41 -8.22 -18.63 17.66
C PHE A 41 -9.70 -18.98 17.60
N LEU A 42 -10.01 -20.18 17.13
CA LEU A 42 -11.35 -20.74 17.20
C LEU A 42 -11.65 -21.19 18.63
N ASN A 43 -12.94 -21.28 18.97
CA ASN A 43 -13.38 -21.82 20.25
C ASN A 43 -12.85 -23.24 20.45
N GLU A 44 -12.57 -23.60 21.71
CA GLU A 44 -12.18 -24.96 22.05
C GLU A 44 -13.25 -25.96 21.56
N GLY A 45 -12.80 -27.04 20.93
CA GLY A 45 -13.69 -28.04 20.32
C GLY A 45 -14.28 -27.66 18.95
N ALA A 46 -13.97 -26.48 18.40
CA ALA A 46 -14.41 -26.11 17.06
C ALA A 46 -13.76 -27.00 15.99
N GLY A 47 -14.58 -27.61 15.13
CA GLY A 47 -14.10 -28.37 13.98
C GLY A 47 -13.53 -27.46 12.89
N THR A 48 -12.40 -27.83 12.31
CA THR A 48 -11.81 -27.17 11.14
C THR A 48 -11.86 -28.10 9.94
N THR A 49 -12.46 -27.63 8.84
CA THR A 49 -12.63 -28.42 7.61
C THR A 49 -11.61 -28.05 6.54
N LEU A 50 -11.13 -26.80 6.56
CA LEU A 50 -10.12 -26.27 5.63
C LEU A 50 -8.84 -25.94 6.39
N ILE A 51 -7.70 -26.34 5.84
CA ILE A 51 -6.40 -25.95 6.38
C ILE A 51 -5.86 -24.71 5.65
N ARG A 52 -4.81 -24.09 6.21
CA ARG A 52 -4.22 -22.85 5.65
C ARG A 52 -3.79 -22.97 4.18
N GLY A 53 -3.45 -24.19 3.74
CA GLY A 53 -3.02 -24.49 2.37
C GLY A 53 -4.15 -24.61 1.36
N ASP A 54 -5.41 -24.65 1.81
CA ASP A 54 -6.58 -24.79 0.93
C ASP A 54 -7.12 -23.47 0.41
N ILE A 55 -6.61 -22.34 0.91
CA ILE A 55 -7.24 -21.03 0.72
C ILE A 55 -6.25 -20.07 0.08
N HIS A 56 -6.54 -19.64 -1.15
CA HIS A 56 -5.83 -18.56 -1.82
C HIS A 56 -6.41 -17.20 -1.45
N TYR A 57 -7.73 -17.05 -1.47
CA TYR A 57 -8.41 -15.79 -1.22
C TYR A 57 -9.44 -15.91 -0.11
N VAL A 58 -9.50 -14.89 0.75
CA VAL A 58 -10.63 -14.63 1.65
C VAL A 58 -11.26 -13.31 1.26
N VAL A 59 -12.58 -13.28 1.13
CA VAL A 59 -13.34 -12.09 0.71
C VAL A 59 -14.38 -11.77 1.78
N THR A 60 -14.41 -10.50 2.18
CA THR A 60 -15.45 -9.92 3.03
C THR A 60 -16.05 -8.71 2.33
N GLU A 61 -17.10 -8.15 2.92
CA GLU A 61 -17.66 -6.85 2.53
C GLU A 61 -16.67 -5.67 2.68
N PHE A 62 -15.50 -5.86 3.31
CA PHE A 62 -14.46 -4.84 3.50
C PHE A 62 -13.22 -5.05 2.64
N GLY A 63 -13.15 -6.14 1.86
CA GLY A 63 -12.07 -6.32 0.89
C GLY A 63 -11.67 -7.77 0.63
N ILE A 64 -10.52 -7.91 -0.03
CA ILE A 64 -9.98 -9.19 -0.50
C ILE A 64 -8.59 -9.39 0.09
N ALA A 65 -8.38 -10.54 0.74
CA ALA A 65 -7.09 -10.97 1.26
C ALA A 65 -6.58 -12.18 0.46
N TYR A 66 -5.49 -11.99 -0.27
CA TYR A 66 -4.71 -13.11 -0.82
C TYR A 66 -3.79 -13.68 0.27
N LEU A 67 -3.79 -15.00 0.47
CA LEU A 67 -3.11 -15.69 1.57
C LEU A 67 -2.14 -16.80 1.12
N HIS A 68 -2.16 -17.21 -0.15
CA HIS A 68 -1.26 -18.27 -0.63
C HIS A 68 0.20 -17.82 -0.55
N GLY A 69 1.04 -18.65 0.06
CA GLY A 69 2.49 -18.42 0.17
C GLY A 69 2.88 -17.44 1.26
N LYS A 70 1.89 -16.80 1.92
CA LYS A 70 2.12 -15.90 3.04
C LYS A 70 2.44 -16.65 4.33
N ASN A 71 3.36 -16.12 5.12
CA ASN A 71 3.64 -16.61 6.47
C ASN A 71 2.51 -16.24 7.45
N ILE A 72 2.57 -16.75 8.69
CA ILE A 72 1.50 -16.53 9.70
C ILE A 72 1.24 -15.04 9.94
N ARG A 73 2.29 -14.22 10.00
CA ARG A 73 2.20 -12.79 10.26
C ARG A 73 1.52 -12.04 9.13
N GLU A 74 1.97 -12.29 7.90
CA GLU A 74 1.39 -11.70 6.70
C GLU A 74 -0.08 -12.10 6.52
N ARG A 75 -0.42 -13.35 6.86
CA ARG A 75 -1.80 -13.85 6.84
C ARG A 75 -2.65 -13.15 7.90
N ALA A 76 -2.16 -13.03 9.13
CA ALA A 76 -2.85 -12.32 10.21
C ALA A 76 -3.12 -10.86 9.82
N MET A 77 -2.10 -10.12 9.35
CA MET A 77 -2.28 -8.74 8.87
C MET A 77 -3.25 -8.65 7.69
N SER A 78 -3.21 -9.60 6.75
CA SER A 78 -4.12 -9.58 5.60
C SER A 78 -5.58 -9.87 5.98
N LEU A 79 -5.81 -10.76 6.94
CA LEU A 79 -7.15 -11.05 7.46
C LEU A 79 -7.68 -9.87 8.29
N ILE A 80 -6.85 -9.28 9.15
CA ILE A 80 -7.21 -8.08 9.93
C ILE A 80 -7.59 -6.93 8.99
N ALA A 81 -6.83 -6.72 7.90
CA ALA A 81 -7.08 -5.64 6.94
C ALA A 81 -8.47 -5.72 6.27
N ILE A 82 -9.04 -6.93 6.14
CA ILE A 82 -10.38 -7.14 5.58
C ILE A 82 -11.44 -7.41 6.66
N ALA A 83 -11.09 -7.29 7.94
CA ALA A 83 -12.05 -7.38 9.03
C ALA A 83 -12.85 -6.07 9.12
N HIS A 84 -14.07 -6.17 9.66
CA HIS A 84 -14.93 -5.03 9.91
C HIS A 84 -14.20 -4.00 10.79
N PRO A 85 -14.16 -2.70 10.41
CA PRO A 85 -13.33 -1.67 11.07
C PRO A 85 -13.49 -1.60 12.59
N LYS A 86 -14.73 -1.78 13.09
CA LYS A 86 -15.07 -1.89 14.52
C LYS A 86 -14.18 -2.89 15.30
N PHE A 87 -13.80 -4.01 14.70
CA PHE A 87 -13.05 -5.09 15.37
C PHE A 87 -11.55 -5.08 15.10
N GLN A 88 -11.06 -4.33 14.10
CA GLN A 88 -9.64 -4.25 13.77
C GLN A 88 -8.74 -3.86 14.97
N PRO A 89 -9.08 -2.85 15.81
CA PRO A 89 -8.24 -2.51 16.96
C PRO A 89 -8.07 -3.69 17.93
N GLN A 90 -9.17 -4.38 18.25
CA GLN A 90 -9.15 -5.53 19.15
C GLN A 90 -8.34 -6.69 18.54
N LEU A 91 -8.56 -6.99 17.26
CA LEU A 91 -7.83 -8.07 16.58
C LEU A 91 -6.32 -7.81 16.52
N ILE A 92 -5.90 -6.56 16.34
CA ILE A 92 -4.47 -6.19 16.39
C ILE A 92 -3.93 -6.41 17.80
N GLN A 93 -4.65 -5.98 18.83
CA GLN A 93 -4.22 -6.17 20.22
C GLN A 93 -4.09 -7.67 20.57
N GLU A 94 -5.07 -8.49 20.19
CA GLU A 94 -5.04 -9.92 20.40
C GLU A 94 -3.93 -10.60 19.60
N ALA A 95 -3.75 -10.21 18.33
CA ALA A 95 -2.68 -10.75 17.49
C ALA A 95 -1.28 -10.42 18.04
N LYS A 96 -1.08 -9.21 18.59
CA LYS A 96 0.16 -8.82 19.29
C LYS A 96 0.39 -9.69 20.52
N LYS A 97 -0.62 -9.82 21.38
CA LYS A 97 -0.56 -10.62 22.62
C LYS A 97 -0.15 -12.06 22.33
N ASN A 98 -0.63 -12.60 21.22
CA ASN A 98 -0.39 -13.99 20.80
C ASN A 98 0.81 -14.15 19.85
N ASN A 99 1.62 -13.11 19.65
CA ASN A 99 2.80 -13.12 18.76
C ASN A 99 2.48 -13.52 17.30
N LEU A 100 1.24 -13.31 16.85
CA LEU A 100 0.85 -13.50 15.46
C LEU A 100 1.37 -12.35 14.58
N ILE A 101 1.49 -11.14 15.15
CA ILE A 101 2.05 -9.95 14.50
C ILE A 101 3.12 -9.30 15.39
N TYR A 102 3.83 -8.29 14.85
CA TYR A 102 4.84 -7.55 15.60
C TYR A 102 4.24 -6.86 16.81
N LYS A 103 4.93 -6.89 17.96
CA LYS A 103 4.44 -6.28 19.21
C LYS A 103 4.29 -4.76 19.09
N ASP A 104 5.19 -4.16 18.34
CA ASP A 104 5.25 -2.75 17.97
C ASP A 104 4.39 -2.39 16.75
N GLN A 105 3.56 -3.31 16.22
CA GLN A 105 2.70 -3.03 15.06
C GLN A 105 1.79 -1.81 15.32
N ALA A 106 2.04 -0.68 14.68
CA ALA A 106 1.22 0.51 14.76
C ALA A 106 -0.09 0.33 13.99
N PHE A 107 -1.11 1.08 14.41
CA PHE A 107 -2.43 1.08 13.80
C PHE A 107 -3.13 2.41 14.07
N ILE A 108 -3.81 2.95 13.05
CA ILE A 108 -4.59 4.18 13.15
C ILE A 108 -6.07 3.79 13.04
N PRO A 109 -6.84 3.82 14.14
CA PRO A 109 -8.25 3.43 14.11
C PRO A 109 -9.14 4.51 13.49
N GLY A 110 -10.29 4.07 12.97
CA GLY A 110 -11.35 4.94 12.48
C GLY A 110 -11.05 5.55 11.11
N LYS A 111 -11.83 6.56 10.73
CA LYS A 111 -11.85 7.13 9.36
C LYS A 111 -10.50 7.64 8.88
N LYS A 112 -9.61 8.04 9.78
CA LYS A 112 -8.29 8.59 9.44
C LYS A 112 -7.32 7.56 8.87
N GLY A 113 -7.40 6.32 9.36
CA GLY A 113 -6.61 5.18 8.86
C GLY A 113 -7.41 4.25 7.95
N GLU A 114 -8.66 4.60 7.62
CA GLU A 114 -9.51 3.80 6.76
C GLU A 114 -9.02 3.89 5.31
N TYR A 115 -8.89 2.74 4.67
CA TYR A 115 -8.38 2.63 3.31
C TYR A 115 -9.31 3.35 2.29
N PRO A 116 -8.84 4.42 1.61
CA PRO A 116 -9.70 5.24 0.77
C PRO A 116 -9.86 4.63 -0.64
N VAL A 117 -10.78 3.68 -0.77
CA VAL A 117 -11.06 2.92 -2.03
C VAL A 117 -11.30 3.84 -3.24
N HIS A 118 -11.90 5.00 -3.04
CA HIS A 118 -12.20 5.96 -4.12
C HIS A 118 -10.94 6.59 -4.77
N LEU A 119 -9.75 6.37 -4.20
CA LEU A 119 -8.47 6.77 -4.77
C LEU A 119 -7.82 5.67 -5.64
N GLU A 120 -8.49 4.52 -5.82
CA GLU A 120 -8.02 3.50 -6.74
C GLU A 120 -8.30 3.90 -8.19
N THR A 121 -7.31 3.76 -9.08
CA THR A 121 -7.48 4.07 -10.50
C THR A 121 -6.49 3.33 -11.39
N TYR A 122 -6.90 2.99 -12.61
CA TYR A 122 -5.97 2.49 -13.64
C TYR A 122 -5.46 3.65 -14.48
N ARG A 123 -4.16 3.64 -14.77
CA ARG A 123 -3.50 4.58 -15.68
C ARG A 123 -2.74 3.81 -16.75
N THR A 124 -2.62 4.42 -17.92
CA THR A 124 -1.78 3.91 -19.00
C THR A 124 -0.69 4.93 -19.25
N THR A 125 0.55 4.49 -19.07
CA THR A 125 1.73 5.32 -19.37
C THR A 125 1.80 5.64 -20.86
N LYS A 126 2.60 6.65 -21.24
CA LYS A 126 2.83 7.00 -22.66
C LYS A 126 3.38 5.84 -23.49
N GLU A 127 4.10 4.91 -22.86
CA GLU A 127 4.66 3.70 -23.48
C GLU A 127 3.64 2.54 -23.55
N GLY A 128 2.35 2.80 -23.24
CA GLY A 128 1.27 1.80 -23.33
C GLY A 128 1.20 0.82 -22.15
N MET A 129 2.06 0.96 -21.13
CA MET A 129 2.00 0.11 -19.94
C MET A 129 0.82 0.53 -19.05
N THR A 130 -0.09 -0.41 -18.77
CA THR A 130 -1.15 -0.24 -17.78
C THR A 130 -0.61 -0.48 -16.37
N ILE A 131 -0.87 0.49 -15.49
CA ILE A 131 -0.53 0.44 -14.06
C ILE A 131 -1.79 0.68 -13.23
N PHE A 132 -1.87 0.03 -12.09
CA PHE A 132 -2.92 0.26 -11.10
C PHE A 132 -2.36 1.15 -9.99
N LEU A 133 -2.92 2.35 -9.85
CA LEU A 133 -2.59 3.27 -8.78
C LEU A 133 -3.59 3.07 -7.65
N ARG A 134 -3.10 2.83 -6.43
CA ARG A 134 -3.95 2.69 -5.25
C ARG A 134 -3.24 3.18 -3.99
N PRO A 135 -3.98 3.60 -2.95
CA PRO A 135 -3.38 3.83 -1.65
C PRO A 135 -2.64 2.60 -1.14
N VAL A 136 -1.66 2.82 -0.27
CA VAL A 136 -1.01 1.74 0.49
C VAL A 136 -2.03 1.09 1.43
N LYS A 137 -1.93 -0.22 1.65
CA LYS A 137 -2.70 -0.97 2.66
C LYS A 137 -1.81 -1.30 3.84
N ILE A 138 -2.40 -1.46 5.01
CA ILE A 138 -1.67 -1.85 6.22
C ILE A 138 -0.90 -3.17 6.08
N ASN A 139 -1.34 -4.07 5.20
CA ASN A 139 -0.70 -5.36 4.94
C ASN A 139 0.26 -5.34 3.74
N ASP A 140 0.58 -4.16 3.17
CA ASP A 140 1.53 -4.02 2.05
C ASP A 140 2.99 -3.99 2.49
N GLU A 141 3.29 -4.10 3.79
CA GLU A 141 4.67 -4.05 4.29
C GLU A 141 5.62 -5.02 3.53
N PRO A 142 5.27 -6.29 3.26
CA PRO A 142 6.11 -7.16 2.43
C PRO A 142 6.31 -6.64 1.00
N LEU A 143 5.27 -6.05 0.38
CA LEU A 143 5.37 -5.51 -0.97
C LEU A 143 6.27 -4.28 -1.04
N LEU A 144 6.22 -3.41 -0.02
CA LEU A 144 7.13 -2.27 0.09
C LEU A 144 8.56 -2.71 0.39
N LYS A 145 8.72 -3.73 1.23
CA LYS A 145 10.01 -4.35 1.48
C LYS A 145 10.63 -4.84 0.17
N ASP A 146 9.87 -5.61 -0.62
CA ASP A 146 10.30 -6.11 -1.92
C ASP A 146 10.64 -4.98 -2.90
N LEU A 147 9.82 -3.93 -2.94
CA LEU A 147 10.10 -2.73 -3.74
C LEU A 147 11.46 -2.14 -3.35
N PHE A 148 11.67 -1.83 -2.07
CA PHE A 148 12.90 -1.15 -1.64
C PHE A 148 14.14 -2.02 -1.85
N TYR A 149 14.09 -3.33 -1.59
CA TYR A 149 15.21 -4.22 -1.87
C TYR A 149 15.47 -4.45 -3.37
N SER A 150 14.49 -4.17 -4.23
CA SER A 150 14.67 -4.21 -5.68
C SER A 150 15.25 -2.92 -6.27
N LEU A 151 15.37 -1.84 -5.48
CA LEU A 151 16.01 -0.61 -5.92
C LEU A 151 17.53 -0.77 -5.96
N SER A 152 18.18 -0.13 -6.94
CA SER A 152 19.63 0.05 -6.91
C SER A 152 20.07 0.90 -5.71
N ASP A 153 21.33 0.75 -5.29
CA ASP A 153 21.94 1.60 -4.24
C ASP A 153 21.77 3.09 -4.56
N GLN A 154 21.87 3.47 -5.84
CA GLN A 154 21.68 4.84 -6.30
C GLN A 154 20.22 5.30 -6.17
N SER A 155 19.26 4.48 -6.55
CA SER A 155 17.83 4.78 -6.39
C SER A 155 17.42 4.87 -4.92
N MET A 156 17.97 4.00 -4.06
CA MET A 156 17.76 4.05 -2.61
C MET A 156 18.39 5.31 -1.99
N TYR A 157 19.61 5.64 -2.37
CA TYR A 157 20.29 6.87 -1.95
C TYR A 157 19.51 8.12 -2.35
N ARG A 158 19.06 8.21 -3.60
CA ARG A 158 18.25 9.33 -4.11
C ARG A 158 16.92 9.49 -3.39
N ARG A 159 16.27 8.38 -2.99
CA ARG A 159 14.97 8.40 -2.29
C ARG A 159 15.09 8.86 -0.83
N PHE A 160 16.18 8.51 -0.16
CA PHE A 160 16.34 8.73 1.28
C PHE A 160 17.43 9.75 1.64
N LEU A 161 18.10 10.34 0.65
CA LEU A 161 19.23 11.26 0.80
C LEU A 161 20.34 10.72 1.71
N SER A 162 20.46 9.40 1.81
CA SER A 162 21.36 8.72 2.74
C SER A 162 21.68 7.32 2.24
N VAL A 163 22.92 6.87 2.47
CA VAL A 163 23.34 5.52 2.11
C VAL A 163 22.61 4.56 3.04
N ARG A 164 21.74 3.72 2.47
CA ARG A 164 20.94 2.75 3.22
C ARG A 164 20.95 1.41 2.51
N LYS A 165 20.88 0.33 3.29
CA LYS A 165 20.83 -1.05 2.80
C LYS A 165 19.77 -1.89 3.48
N ASP A 166 19.15 -1.40 4.55
CA ASP A 166 18.20 -2.14 5.37
C ASP A 166 16.84 -1.44 5.46
N MET A 167 15.78 -2.26 5.41
CA MET A 167 14.39 -1.85 5.63
C MET A 167 13.79 -2.66 6.79
N PRO A 168 14.04 -2.24 8.05
CA PRO A 168 13.45 -2.89 9.22
C PRO A 168 11.95 -2.59 9.33
N HIS A 169 11.23 -3.44 10.07
CA HIS A 169 9.80 -3.32 10.32
C HIS A 169 9.40 -1.90 10.74
N GLU A 170 10.03 -1.37 11.81
CA GLU A 170 9.77 0.00 12.34
C GLU A 170 9.78 1.08 11.25
N ARG A 171 10.67 0.99 10.26
CA ARG A 171 10.72 1.94 9.16
C ARG A 171 9.61 1.72 8.15
N LEU A 172 9.34 0.46 7.80
CA LEU A 172 8.27 0.11 6.87
C LEU A 172 6.88 0.52 7.40
N GLN A 173 6.70 0.49 8.73
CA GLN A 173 5.48 0.97 9.39
C GLN A 173 5.14 2.41 9.01
N ASN A 174 6.14 3.28 8.86
CA ASN A 174 5.92 4.69 8.49
C ASN A 174 5.31 4.87 7.09
N PHE A 175 5.44 3.86 6.22
CA PHE A 175 4.87 3.88 4.87
C PHE A 175 3.50 3.22 4.80
N VAL A 176 3.21 2.22 5.63
CA VAL A 176 1.95 1.46 5.57
C VAL A 176 0.91 1.91 6.58
N ILE A 177 1.34 2.58 7.66
CA ILE A 177 0.46 3.13 8.70
C ILE A 177 0.29 4.62 8.42
N VAL A 178 -0.74 4.94 7.66
CA VAL A 178 -0.96 6.28 7.12
C VAL A 178 -2.21 6.92 7.72
N ASP A 179 -2.08 8.15 8.23
CA ASP A 179 -3.21 9.03 8.50
C ASP A 179 -3.53 9.80 7.21
N TYR A 180 -4.54 9.37 6.47
CA TYR A 180 -4.93 9.96 5.18
C TYR A 180 -5.43 11.40 5.28
N THR A 181 -5.60 11.95 6.48
CA THR A 181 -5.90 13.39 6.67
C THR A 181 -4.66 14.27 6.64
N LYS A 182 -3.46 13.67 6.72
CA LYS A 182 -2.17 14.38 6.79
C LYS A 182 -1.13 13.87 5.81
N HIS A 183 -1.23 12.62 5.40
CA HIS A 183 -0.25 11.94 4.58
C HIS A 183 -0.96 11.08 3.54
N THR A 184 -0.57 11.20 2.28
CA THR A 184 -1.10 10.36 1.20
C THR A 184 0.03 9.55 0.61
N THR A 185 -0.11 8.23 0.58
CA THR A 185 0.84 7.30 -0.04
C THR A 185 0.12 6.46 -1.10
N ILE A 186 0.57 6.58 -2.35
CA ILE A 186 0.04 5.86 -3.51
C ILE A 186 1.10 4.90 -4.04
N LEU A 187 0.70 3.65 -4.28
CA LEU A 187 1.49 2.62 -4.92
C LEU A 187 1.13 2.53 -6.40
N ALA A 188 2.14 2.43 -7.26
CA ALA A 188 1.99 1.94 -8.62
C ALA A 188 2.19 0.43 -8.62
N VAL A 189 1.14 -0.30 -8.97
CA VAL A 189 1.08 -1.75 -8.93
C VAL A 189 0.94 -2.30 -10.35
N LYS A 190 1.77 -3.27 -10.68
CA LYS A 190 1.60 -4.14 -11.84
C LYS A 190 1.09 -5.48 -11.36
N LYS A 191 0.03 -6.00 -11.98
CA LYS A 191 -0.43 -7.36 -11.73
C LYS A 191 0.47 -8.33 -12.50
N ASP A 192 1.07 -9.27 -11.78
CA ASP A 192 1.75 -10.42 -12.36
C ASP A 192 1.02 -11.69 -11.93
N SER A 193 0.24 -12.24 -12.85
CA SER A 193 -0.68 -13.35 -12.58
C SER A 193 -1.63 -13.02 -11.40
N GLU A 194 -1.45 -13.68 -10.25
CA GLU A 194 -2.24 -13.47 -9.03
C GLU A 194 -1.60 -12.52 -8.02
N LYS A 195 -0.36 -12.13 -8.26
CA LYS A 195 0.44 -11.35 -7.32
C LYS A 195 0.48 -9.89 -7.75
N GLU A 196 0.35 -9.03 -6.76
CA GLU A 196 0.64 -7.62 -6.94
C GLU A 196 2.14 -7.41 -6.83
N ILE A 197 2.72 -6.75 -7.83
CA ILE A 197 4.10 -6.28 -7.79
C ILE A 197 4.04 -4.76 -7.71
N VAL A 198 4.54 -4.20 -6.62
CA VAL A 198 4.72 -2.75 -6.51
C VAL A 198 5.94 -2.36 -7.33
N ILE A 199 5.73 -1.47 -8.30
CA ILE A 199 6.76 -1.00 -9.24
C ILE A 199 7.13 0.47 -8.99
N GLY A 200 6.37 1.16 -8.12
CA GLY A 200 6.69 2.48 -7.64
C GLY A 200 5.83 2.86 -6.44
N ILE A 201 6.31 3.84 -5.67
CA ILE A 201 5.64 4.43 -4.53
C ILE A 201 5.77 5.94 -4.64
N GLY A 202 4.71 6.69 -4.41
CA GLY A 202 4.79 8.13 -4.24
C GLY A 202 3.91 8.62 -3.10
N GLU A 203 4.41 9.60 -2.37
CA GLU A 203 3.77 10.11 -1.18
C GLU A 203 3.91 11.61 -1.05
N TYR A 204 2.99 12.24 -0.33
CA TYR A 204 3.18 13.60 0.18
C TYR A 204 2.60 13.78 1.57
N ASN A 205 3.32 14.52 2.40
CA ASN A 205 2.88 14.95 3.74
C ASN A 205 2.39 16.40 3.69
N ILE A 206 1.21 16.67 4.24
CA ILE A 206 0.61 18.00 4.25
C ILE A 206 1.29 18.87 5.31
N GLU A 207 1.82 20.00 4.86
CA GLU A 207 2.30 21.09 5.71
C GLU A 207 1.20 22.14 5.85
N GLU A 208 0.43 22.07 6.95
CA GLU A 208 -0.76 22.92 7.18
C GLU A 208 -0.43 24.41 7.15
N SER A 209 0.74 24.82 7.65
CA SER A 209 1.16 26.22 7.75
C SER A 209 1.31 26.90 6.39
N SER A 210 1.83 26.17 5.40
CA SER A 210 2.10 26.67 4.05
C SER A 210 1.06 26.22 3.03
N ARG A 211 0.16 25.29 3.42
CA ARG A 211 -0.76 24.58 2.52
C ARG A 211 -0.03 23.93 1.33
N THR A 212 1.15 23.38 1.58
CA THR A 212 1.91 22.62 0.59
C THR A 212 2.08 21.17 1.02
N GLY A 213 2.43 20.28 0.09
CA GLY A 213 2.80 18.90 0.41
C GLY A 213 4.30 18.65 0.24
N ASN A 214 4.97 18.04 1.22
CA ASN A 214 6.33 17.55 1.00
C ASN A 214 6.27 16.22 0.23
N ILE A 215 6.68 16.22 -1.03
CA ILE A 215 6.53 15.09 -1.95
C ILE A 215 7.81 14.25 -2.05
N ALA A 216 7.64 12.93 -2.04
CA ALA A 216 8.71 11.98 -2.31
C ALA A 216 8.18 10.76 -3.07
N PHE A 217 8.98 10.18 -3.96
CA PHE A 217 8.60 8.93 -4.62
C PHE A 217 9.82 8.16 -5.12
N ALA A 218 9.63 6.88 -5.39
CA ALA A 218 10.62 5.99 -5.99
C ALA A 218 9.96 5.09 -7.02
N VAL A 219 10.71 4.73 -8.07
CA VAL A 219 10.29 3.80 -9.11
C VAL A 219 11.39 2.76 -9.28
N ARG A 220 10.98 1.49 -9.34
CA ARG A 220 11.90 0.36 -9.53
C ARG A 220 12.71 0.55 -10.82
N ASP A 221 14.02 0.29 -10.76
CA ASP A 221 14.97 0.67 -11.81
C ASP A 221 14.59 0.12 -13.20
N ASP A 222 14.09 -1.10 -13.28
CA ASP A 222 13.62 -1.74 -14.52
C ASP A 222 12.29 -1.18 -15.06
N PHE A 223 11.61 -0.30 -14.30
CA PHE A 223 10.41 0.44 -14.69
C PHE A 223 10.65 1.95 -14.83
N GLN A 224 11.87 2.42 -14.60
CA GLN A 224 12.24 3.80 -14.87
C GLN A 224 12.20 4.09 -16.37
N SER A 225 12.01 5.36 -16.73
CA SER A 225 11.86 5.83 -18.12
C SER A 225 10.69 5.22 -18.90
N LYS A 226 9.80 4.44 -18.26
CA LYS A 226 8.57 3.88 -18.87
C LYS A 226 7.31 4.69 -18.53
N GLY A 227 7.47 5.90 -18.02
CA GLY A 227 6.36 6.80 -17.66
C GLY A 227 5.70 6.57 -16.30
N VAL A 228 6.11 5.56 -15.52
CA VAL A 228 5.53 5.26 -14.19
C VAL A 228 5.63 6.44 -13.22
N GLY A 229 6.80 7.07 -13.12
CA GLY A 229 7.00 8.26 -12.27
C GLY A 229 6.16 9.46 -12.72
N THR A 230 5.95 9.61 -14.04
CA THR A 230 5.07 10.64 -14.60
C THR A 230 3.63 10.42 -14.16
N GLU A 231 3.09 9.21 -14.33
CA GLU A 231 1.71 8.91 -13.94
C GLU A 231 1.49 9.02 -12.42
N LEU A 232 2.45 8.54 -11.62
CA LEU A 232 2.42 8.72 -10.15
C LEU A 232 2.36 10.20 -9.78
N LEU A 233 3.30 11.01 -10.26
CA LEU A 233 3.36 12.43 -9.94
C LEU A 233 2.12 13.18 -10.45
N SER A 234 1.66 12.91 -11.68
CA SER A 234 0.41 13.49 -12.20
C SER A 234 -0.79 13.16 -11.33
N TYR A 235 -0.87 11.92 -10.81
CA TYR A 235 -1.95 11.55 -9.91
C TYR A 235 -1.83 12.21 -8.54
N LEU A 236 -0.64 12.29 -7.96
CA LEU A 236 -0.43 13.02 -6.69
C LEU A 236 -0.77 14.52 -6.82
N ILE A 237 -0.42 15.17 -7.94
CA ILE A 237 -0.83 16.55 -8.23
C ILE A 237 -2.37 16.67 -8.24
N LEU A 238 -3.06 15.72 -8.89
CA LEU A 238 -4.53 15.71 -8.92
C LEU A 238 -5.12 15.61 -7.51
N LEU A 239 -4.58 14.74 -6.65
CA LEU A 239 -5.04 14.57 -5.28
C LEU A 239 -4.79 15.83 -4.44
N ALA A 240 -3.56 16.33 -4.46
CA ALA A 240 -3.17 17.55 -3.75
C ALA A 240 -4.02 18.77 -4.14
N LYS A 241 -4.33 18.93 -5.44
CA LYS A 241 -5.23 19.99 -5.91
C LYS A 241 -6.66 19.83 -5.37
N LYS A 242 -7.18 18.60 -5.32
CA LYS A 242 -8.52 18.32 -4.76
C LYS A 242 -8.57 18.59 -3.25
N GLU A 243 -7.46 18.41 -2.56
CA GLU A 243 -7.31 18.74 -1.13
C GLU A 243 -7.07 20.24 -0.88
N GLY A 244 -6.91 21.04 -1.94
CA GLY A 244 -6.70 22.49 -1.85
C GLY A 244 -5.28 22.91 -1.50
N LEU A 245 -4.29 22.04 -1.73
CA LEU A 245 -2.88 22.40 -1.60
C LEU A 245 -2.47 23.37 -2.71
N LEU A 246 -1.57 24.30 -2.37
CA LEU A 246 -1.07 25.34 -3.29
C LEU A 246 0.11 24.85 -4.14
N GLY A 247 0.73 23.74 -3.76
CA GLY A 247 1.91 23.20 -4.42
C GLY A 247 2.59 22.11 -3.61
N PHE A 248 3.75 21.70 -4.07
CA PHE A 248 4.63 20.78 -3.36
C PHE A 248 5.95 21.42 -2.97
N THR A 249 6.59 20.85 -1.96
CA THR A 249 8.01 21.02 -1.66
C THR A 249 8.72 19.69 -1.89
N ALA A 250 9.98 19.73 -2.34
CA ALA A 250 10.78 18.54 -2.54
C ALA A 250 12.26 18.81 -2.28
N GLU A 251 12.96 17.81 -1.75
CA GLU A 251 14.41 17.79 -1.64
C GLU A 251 14.96 16.75 -2.60
N VAL A 252 15.83 17.17 -3.52
CA VAL A 252 16.35 16.33 -4.59
C VAL A 252 17.86 16.52 -4.67
N LEU A 253 18.64 15.44 -4.74
CA LEU A 253 20.08 15.56 -5.00
C LEU A 253 20.34 16.23 -6.34
N VAL A 254 21.35 17.09 -6.42
CA VAL A 254 21.69 17.83 -7.65
C VAL A 254 22.01 16.92 -8.84
N ASP A 255 22.47 15.69 -8.58
CA ASP A 255 22.81 14.67 -9.58
C ASP A 255 21.61 13.80 -10.00
N ASN A 256 20.43 14.01 -9.40
CA ASN A 256 19.21 13.29 -9.75
C ASN A 256 18.49 13.98 -10.93
N THR A 257 19.19 14.05 -12.06
CA THR A 257 18.69 14.64 -13.31
C THR A 257 17.32 14.09 -13.74
N PRO A 258 17.03 12.77 -13.65
CA PRO A 258 15.72 12.25 -14.00
C PRO A 258 14.57 12.87 -13.20
N MET A 259 14.80 13.11 -11.91
CA MET A 259 13.82 13.68 -10.99
C MET A 259 13.59 15.17 -11.24
N LEU A 260 14.68 15.92 -11.42
CA LEU A 260 14.61 17.35 -11.77
C LEU A 260 13.88 17.56 -13.09
N HIS A 261 14.21 16.76 -14.11
CA HIS A 261 13.55 16.82 -15.41
C HIS A 261 12.06 16.46 -15.33
N LEU A 262 11.70 15.52 -14.44
CA LEU A 262 10.29 15.18 -14.24
C LEU A 262 9.50 16.37 -13.68
N PHE A 263 10.05 17.10 -12.70
CA PHE A 263 9.40 18.29 -12.16
C PHE A 263 9.26 19.41 -13.19
N GLU A 264 10.30 19.66 -14.00
CA GLU A 264 10.25 20.63 -15.09
C GLU A 264 9.11 20.33 -16.08
N LYS A 265 8.93 19.05 -16.43
CA LYS A 265 7.88 18.59 -17.35
C LYS A 265 6.46 18.81 -16.84
N MET A 266 6.24 18.83 -15.52
CA MET A 266 4.91 18.97 -14.91
C MET A 266 4.41 20.43 -14.88
N SER A 267 5.14 21.37 -15.47
CA SER A 267 4.70 22.76 -15.63
C SER A 267 4.37 23.46 -14.30
N PHE A 268 5.11 23.17 -13.23
CA PHE A 268 5.03 23.95 -11.99
C PHE A 268 5.57 25.38 -12.18
N ASP A 269 5.17 26.29 -11.31
CA ASP A 269 5.98 27.49 -11.06
C ASP A 269 7.03 27.13 -10.00
N THR A 270 8.30 27.07 -10.43
CA THR A 270 9.38 26.41 -9.69
C THR A 270 10.35 27.43 -9.14
N GLN A 271 10.52 27.44 -7.82
CA GLN A 271 11.64 28.11 -7.15
C GLN A 271 12.63 27.06 -6.67
N LYS A 272 13.91 27.25 -6.99
CA LYS A 272 14.99 26.34 -6.65
C LYS A 272 16.03 27.03 -5.77
N ARG A 273 16.42 26.37 -4.69
CA ARG A 273 17.57 26.73 -3.85
C ARG A 273 18.47 25.52 -3.72
N THR A 274 19.78 25.70 -3.87
CA THR A 274 20.74 24.60 -3.72
C THR A 274 21.59 24.84 -2.49
N ILE A 275 21.63 23.86 -1.58
CA ILE A 275 22.38 23.87 -0.32
C ILE A 275 23.09 22.53 -0.21
N GLU A 276 24.42 22.53 -0.06
CA GLU A 276 25.22 21.32 0.23
C GLU A 276 24.94 20.11 -0.69
N GLY A 277 24.72 20.35 -1.99
CA GLY A 277 24.46 19.28 -2.96
C GLY A 277 23.00 18.77 -2.99
N VAL A 278 22.11 19.37 -2.19
CA VAL A 278 20.67 19.16 -2.23
C VAL A 278 19.99 20.36 -2.87
N CYS A 279 19.11 20.09 -3.82
CA CYS A 279 18.23 21.03 -4.47
C CYS A 279 16.87 21.02 -3.76
N GLU A 280 16.59 22.06 -2.99
CA GLU A 280 15.27 22.33 -2.41
C GLU A 280 14.40 23.02 -3.46
N LEU A 281 13.23 22.44 -3.71
CA LEU A 281 12.28 22.90 -4.72
C LEU A 281 10.98 23.31 -4.03
N LYS A 282 10.46 24.48 -4.41
CA LYS A 282 9.06 24.86 -4.21
C LYS A 282 8.36 24.81 -5.56
N LEU A 283 7.34 23.98 -5.66
CA LEU A 283 6.64 23.61 -6.89
C LEU A 283 5.19 24.08 -6.78
N ALA A 284 4.95 25.36 -7.04
CA ALA A 284 3.61 25.93 -6.96
C ALA A 284 2.74 25.41 -8.12
N PHE A 285 1.49 25.07 -7.82
CA PHE A 285 0.51 24.70 -8.82
C PHE A 285 0.08 25.95 -9.58
N ARG A 286 0.13 25.90 -10.91
CA ARG A 286 -0.46 26.97 -11.72
C ARG A 286 -1.98 26.97 -11.54
N SER A 287 -2.55 28.16 -11.31
CA SER A 287 -3.99 28.38 -11.44
C SER A 287 -4.45 27.93 -12.83
N PRO A 288 -5.66 27.36 -12.97
CA PRO A 288 -6.25 27.21 -14.30
C PRO A 288 -6.24 28.59 -14.97
N VAL A 289 -5.75 28.67 -16.20
CA VAL A 289 -5.98 29.86 -17.02
C VAL A 289 -7.50 29.89 -17.25
N GLU A 290 -8.16 30.96 -16.80
CA GLU A 290 -9.59 31.21 -17.02
C GLU A 290 -9.96 31.17 -18.51
#